data_AF-A0A382TCZ6-F1
#
_entry.id   AF-A0A382TCZ6-F1
#
_cell.length_a   1.000
_cell.length_b   1.000
_cell.length_c   1.000
_cell.angle_alpha   90.00
_cell.angle_beta   90.00
_cell.angle_gamma   90.00
#
_symmetry.space_group_name_H-M   'P 1'
#
loop_
_entity.id
_entity.type
_entity.pdbx_description
1 polymer ?
#
loop_
_entity_poly.entity_id
_entity_poly.type
_entity_poly.pdbx_seq_one_letter_code
_entity_poly.pdbx_strand_id
1 'polypeptide(L)'
;MADDTVLNDPYYYSGNQEVSTNVFGGTGLIQMPSARFSKEGEFTFGFSRDDPYRRIYAKSQVFPWLEATLRYTEGTYKLYRPTIKQTWKDKGIDLKVKVLDEREYLPAIAVGIADFGGTGAFSGEYLVASKRFNNIDVTAGIGWGRLAGSQNIDNPLGNILGEKWFRRGGH
;
A
#
# COMPACT_ATOMS: atom_id res chain seq x y z
N MET A 1 12.06 -23.86 26.34
CA MET A 1 12.67 -22.62 26.88
C MET A 1 12.77 -21.69 25.70
N ALA A 2 11.88 -20.69 25.60
CA ALA A 2 11.98 -19.70 24.52
C ALA A 2 13.21 -18.83 24.79
N ASP A 3 13.92 -18.46 23.73
CA ASP A 3 15.13 -17.64 23.80
C ASP A 3 14.76 -16.21 24.23
N ASP A 4 15.13 -15.83 25.47
CA ASP A 4 14.82 -14.53 26.07
C ASP A 4 15.45 -13.35 25.30
N THR A 5 16.38 -13.60 24.38
CA THR A 5 16.94 -12.55 23.51
C THR A 5 15.93 -12.04 22.48
N VAL A 6 14.99 -12.88 22.04
CA VAL A 6 13.94 -12.50 21.07
C VAL A 6 12.88 -11.62 21.74
N LEU A 7 12.60 -11.86 23.03
CA LEU A 7 11.64 -11.07 23.80
C LEU A 7 12.19 -9.70 24.23
N ASN A 8 13.51 -9.51 24.26
CA ASN A 8 14.13 -8.24 24.63
C ASN A 8 14.54 -7.37 23.43
N ASP A 9 14.29 -7.82 22.21
CA ASP A 9 14.51 -7.00 21.02
C ASP A 9 13.40 -5.93 20.94
N PRO A 10 13.71 -4.62 21.13
CA PRO A 10 12.72 -3.55 21.04
C PRO A 10 12.02 -3.50 19.67
N TYR A 11 12.59 -4.14 18.65
CA TYR A 11 12.00 -4.26 17.32
C TYR A 11 11.00 -5.43 17.19
N TYR A 12 11.06 -6.44 18.06
CA TYR A 12 10.11 -7.58 18.06
C TYR A 12 8.69 -7.13 18.51
N TYR A 13 8.61 -6.13 19.39
CA TYR A 13 7.37 -5.49 19.82
C TYR A 13 6.90 -4.33 18.93
N SER A 14 7.52 -4.11 17.77
CA SER A 14 7.05 -3.12 16.78
C SER A 14 5.62 -3.40 16.26
N GLY A 15 5.01 -4.53 16.63
CA GLY A 15 3.59 -4.82 16.40
C GLY A 15 2.61 -4.00 17.25
N ASN A 16 3.06 -3.25 18.27
CA ASN A 16 2.20 -2.36 19.07
C ASN A 16 2.24 -0.89 18.64
N GLN A 17 2.80 -0.57 17.47
CA GLN A 17 2.80 0.80 16.97
C GLN A 17 1.46 1.14 16.30
N GLU A 18 0.88 2.27 16.70
CA GLU A 18 -0.20 2.88 15.93
C GLU A 18 0.34 3.26 14.55
N VAL A 19 -0.28 2.69 13.52
CA VAL A 19 0.09 2.96 12.13
C VAL A 19 -0.95 3.86 11.48
N SER A 20 -0.49 4.80 10.67
CA SER A 20 -1.39 5.67 9.93
C SER A 20 -1.94 4.97 8.68
N THR A 21 -3.16 5.33 8.32
CA THR A 21 -3.80 4.88 7.08
C THR A 21 -3.69 5.98 6.03
N ASN A 22 -3.23 5.61 4.83
CA ASN A 22 -3.13 6.53 3.70
C ASN A 22 -4.50 6.73 3.03
N VAL A 23 -4.62 7.68 2.10
CA VAL A 23 -5.90 7.99 1.42
C VAL A 23 -6.40 6.85 0.51
N PHE A 24 -5.59 5.81 0.26
CA PHE A 24 -5.99 4.60 -0.46
C PHE A 24 -6.46 3.48 0.47
N GLY A 25 -6.34 3.67 1.79
CA GLY A 25 -6.77 2.73 2.82
C GLY A 25 -5.70 1.79 3.33
N GLY A 26 -4.54 1.72 2.67
CA GLY A 26 -3.40 0.93 3.14
C GLY A 26 -2.58 1.66 4.20
N THR A 27 -1.72 0.94 4.90
CA THR A 27 -0.84 1.54 5.91
C THR A 27 0.26 2.39 5.26
N GLY A 28 0.34 3.67 5.64
CA GLY A 28 1.25 4.64 5.05
C GLY A 28 0.90 6.09 5.39
N LEU A 29 1.56 7.03 4.70
CA LEU A 29 1.49 8.46 4.94
C LEU A 29 0.87 9.19 3.74
N ILE A 30 -0.26 9.87 3.94
CA ILE A 30 -0.94 10.65 2.88
C ILE A 30 -1.25 9.78 1.66
N GLN A 31 -0.39 9.75 0.63
CA GLN A 31 -0.51 8.86 -0.54
C GLN A 31 0.60 7.80 -0.63
N MET A 32 1.64 7.93 0.19
CA MET A 32 2.85 7.11 0.19
C MET A 32 2.66 5.85 1.04
N PRO A 33 2.93 4.65 0.51
CA PRO A 33 3.00 3.43 1.32
C PRO A 33 4.12 3.50 2.36
N SER A 34 4.02 2.71 3.43
CA SER A 34 5.13 2.47 4.38
C SER A 34 5.36 0.98 4.58
N ALA A 35 6.54 0.62 5.08
CA ALA A 35 6.87 -0.76 5.46
C ALA A 35 6.30 -1.16 6.83
N ARG A 36 5.46 -0.32 7.45
CA ARG A 36 4.76 -0.59 8.70
C ARG A 36 3.53 -1.46 8.48
N PHE A 37 3.18 -2.25 9.48
CA PHE A 37 2.03 -3.15 9.50
C PHE A 37 1.28 -2.98 10.83
N SER A 38 -0.04 -3.14 10.76
CA SER A 38 -0.93 -3.16 11.92
C SER A 38 -0.76 -4.45 12.72
N LYS A 39 -1.52 -4.60 13.82
CA LYS A 39 -1.61 -5.88 14.54
C LYS A 39 -2.33 -6.92 13.68
N GLU A 40 -1.91 -8.18 13.77
CA GLU A 40 -2.63 -9.29 13.11
C GLU A 40 -4.10 -9.31 13.53
N GLY A 41 -4.98 -9.50 12.57
CA GLY A 41 -6.43 -9.47 12.76
C GLY A 41 -7.03 -8.06 12.89
N GLU A 42 -6.23 -6.99 12.79
CA GLU A 42 -6.76 -5.63 12.80
C GLU A 42 -7.53 -5.32 11.52
N PHE A 43 -8.71 -4.73 11.69
CA PHE A 43 -9.56 -4.26 10.60
C PHE A 43 -9.72 -2.76 10.69
N THR A 44 -9.55 -2.08 9.56
CA THR A 44 -9.76 -0.64 9.44
C THR A 44 -10.75 -0.37 8.32
N PHE A 45 -11.76 0.43 8.59
CA PHE A 45 -12.68 0.94 7.58
C PHE A 45 -12.56 2.46 7.53
N GLY A 46 -12.66 3.03 6.34
CA GLY A 46 -12.53 4.47 6.21
C GLY A 46 -13.05 5.02 4.90
N PHE A 47 -13.08 6.34 4.88
CA PHE A 47 -13.43 7.15 3.73
C PHE A 47 -12.38 8.22 3.54
N SER A 48 -12.01 8.48 2.28
CA SER A 48 -11.12 9.58 1.91
C SER A 48 -11.68 10.36 0.74
N ARG A 49 -11.29 11.64 0.67
CA ARG A 49 -11.66 12.54 -0.41
C ARG A 49 -10.47 13.40 -0.79
N ASP A 50 -10.08 13.31 -2.05
CA ASP A 50 -9.04 14.08 -2.72
C ASP A 50 -9.58 14.39 -4.11
N ASP A 51 -10.23 15.55 -4.25
CA ASP A 51 -10.95 15.88 -5.49
C ASP A 51 -10.01 15.75 -6.71
N PRO A 52 -10.45 15.05 -7.77
CA PRO A 52 -11.82 14.63 -8.10
C PRO A 52 -12.22 13.24 -7.59
N TYR A 53 -11.49 12.64 -6.67
CA TYR A 53 -11.69 11.28 -6.20
C TYR A 53 -12.29 11.19 -4.80
N ARG A 54 -13.14 10.18 -4.62
CA ARG A 54 -13.71 9.79 -3.32
C ARG A 54 -13.54 8.30 -3.17
N ARG A 55 -13.07 7.84 -2.01
CA ARG A 55 -12.76 6.42 -1.79
C ARG A 55 -13.41 5.95 -0.50
N ILE A 56 -13.95 4.75 -0.54
CA ILE A 56 -14.27 3.96 0.65
C ILE A 56 -13.34 2.76 0.61
N TYR A 57 -12.77 2.40 1.76
CA TYR A 57 -11.84 1.29 1.85
C TYR A 57 -12.04 0.48 3.12
N ALA A 58 -11.61 -0.78 3.03
CA ALA A 58 -11.54 -1.74 4.10
C ALA A 58 -10.16 -2.40 4.06
N LYS A 59 -9.36 -2.18 5.09
CA LYS A 59 -8.05 -2.80 5.30
C LYS A 59 -8.20 -3.94 6.29
N SER A 60 -7.55 -5.05 6.02
CA SER A 60 -7.35 -6.16 6.95
C SER A 60 -5.88 -6.50 7.04
N GLN A 61 -5.37 -6.57 8.26
CA GLN A 61 -4.08 -7.14 8.55
C GLN A 61 -4.25 -8.66 8.71
N VAL A 62 -4.21 -9.38 7.59
CA VAL A 62 -4.52 -10.82 7.53
C VAL A 62 -3.54 -11.64 8.36
N PHE A 63 -2.24 -11.35 8.21
CA PHE A 63 -1.14 -11.96 8.96
C PHE A 63 -0.13 -10.88 9.37
N PRO A 64 0.81 -11.12 10.30
CA PRO A 64 1.81 -10.12 10.68
C PRO A 64 2.68 -9.63 9.52
N TRP A 65 2.72 -10.39 8.42
CA TRP A 65 3.47 -10.12 7.20
C TRP A 65 2.58 -9.79 5.98
N LEU A 66 1.25 -9.85 6.09
CA LEU A 66 0.34 -9.63 4.96
C LEU A 66 -0.79 -8.66 5.31
N GLU A 67 -0.82 -7.54 4.60
CA GLU A 67 -1.91 -6.56 4.62
C GLU A 67 -2.67 -6.63 3.30
N ALA A 68 -3.99 -6.67 3.38
CA ALA A 68 -4.89 -6.62 2.23
C ALA A 68 -5.86 -5.43 2.38
N THR A 69 -6.04 -4.66 1.31
CA THR A 69 -6.96 -3.53 1.29
C THR A 69 -7.93 -3.65 0.12
N LEU A 70 -9.21 -3.62 0.42
CA LEU A 70 -10.27 -3.48 -0.56
C LEU A 70 -10.64 -2.01 -0.68
N ARG A 71 -10.76 -1.50 -1.89
CA ARG A 71 -11.10 -0.10 -2.14
C ARG A 71 -12.15 0.03 -3.22
N TYR A 72 -13.10 0.93 -2.97
CA TYR A 72 -14.03 1.43 -3.96
C TYR A 72 -13.75 2.90 -4.22
N THR A 73 -13.53 3.27 -5.47
CA THR A 73 -13.20 4.65 -5.87
C THR A 73 -14.29 5.21 -6.78
N GLU A 74 -14.72 6.42 -6.48
CA GLU A 74 -15.54 7.26 -7.34
C GLU A 74 -14.68 8.40 -7.90
N GLY A 75 -14.80 8.66 -9.20
CA GLY A 75 -14.21 9.81 -9.87
C GLY A 75 -15.31 10.74 -10.38
N THR A 76 -15.32 11.99 -9.92
CA THR A 76 -16.35 12.99 -10.28
C THR A 76 -16.05 13.72 -11.58
N TYR A 77 -14.86 13.51 -12.16
CA TYR A 77 -14.39 14.17 -13.39
C TYR A 77 -15.00 13.58 -14.68
N LYS A 78 -15.63 12.40 -14.61
CA LYS A 78 -16.15 11.69 -15.78
C LYS A 78 -17.42 10.91 -15.45
N LEU A 79 -18.32 10.83 -16.41
CA LEU A 79 -19.46 9.91 -16.37
C LEU A 79 -19.01 8.46 -16.56
N TYR A 80 -19.65 7.53 -15.86
CA TYR A 80 -19.43 6.09 -15.99
C TYR A 80 -19.67 5.62 -17.44
N ARG A 81 -20.72 6.13 -18.09
CA ARG A 81 -21.01 5.96 -19.52
C ARG A 81 -21.66 7.24 -20.06
N PRO A 82 -21.50 7.58 -21.35
CA PRO A 82 -22.09 8.78 -21.94
C PRO A 82 -23.62 8.89 -21.74
N THR A 83 -24.30 7.74 -21.66
CA THR A 83 -25.76 7.64 -21.54
C THR A 83 -26.26 7.54 -20.09
N ILE A 84 -25.37 7.38 -19.10
CA ILE A 84 -25.75 7.15 -17.70
C ILE A 84 -25.26 8.34 -16.86
N LYS A 85 -26.18 9.02 -16.17
CA LYS A 85 -25.89 10.13 -15.22
C LYS A 85 -25.29 9.62 -13.90
N GLN A 86 -24.26 8.79 -13.97
CA GLN A 86 -23.51 8.29 -12.82
C GLN A 86 -22.04 8.62 -13.00
N THR A 87 -21.37 8.97 -11.91
CA THR A 87 -19.91 9.19 -11.83
C THR A 87 -19.13 7.90 -12.10
N TRP A 88 -17.88 8.06 -12.57
CA TRP A 88 -16.98 6.93 -12.80
C TRP A 88 -16.68 6.18 -11.49
N LYS A 89 -16.61 4.85 -11.56
CA LYS A 89 -16.43 3.98 -10.40
C LYS A 89 -15.45 2.86 -10.71
N ASP A 90 -14.63 2.52 -9.73
CA ASP A 90 -13.61 1.48 -9.83
C ASP A 90 -13.48 0.71 -8.51
N LYS A 91 -13.11 -0.57 -8.63
CA LYS A 91 -12.87 -1.48 -7.51
C LYS A 91 -11.41 -1.90 -7.59
N GLY A 92 -10.67 -1.76 -6.50
CA GLY A 92 -9.28 -2.18 -6.39
C GLY A 92 -9.06 -3.10 -5.20
N ILE A 93 -8.11 -4.02 -5.36
CA ILE A 93 -7.58 -4.84 -4.28
C ILE A 93 -6.08 -4.58 -4.23
N ASP A 94 -5.61 -4.11 -3.09
CA ASP A 94 -4.21 -3.82 -2.85
C ASP A 94 -3.66 -4.87 -1.86
N LEU A 95 -2.47 -5.40 -2.14
CA LEU A 95 -1.76 -6.35 -1.29
C LEU A 95 -0.41 -5.75 -0.91
N LYS A 96 -0.03 -5.89 0.36
CA LYS A 96 1.29 -5.49 0.86
C LYS A 96 1.88 -6.61 1.70
N VAL A 97 3.08 -7.02 1.36
CA VAL A 97 3.81 -8.13 1.96
C VAL A 97 5.06 -7.59 2.64
N LYS A 98 5.24 -7.97 3.91
CA LYS A 98 6.46 -7.69 4.67
C LYS A 98 7.55 -8.66 4.21
N VAL A 99 8.70 -8.11 3.87
CA VAL A 99 9.88 -8.87 3.44
C VAL A 99 10.88 -8.97 4.59
N LEU A 100 11.06 -7.88 5.33
CA LEU A 100 12.04 -7.80 6.41
C LEU A 100 11.49 -6.96 7.56
N ASP A 101 11.61 -7.46 8.78
CA ASP A 101 11.35 -6.66 9.98
C ASP A 101 12.50 -5.68 10.24
N GLU A 102 12.17 -4.53 10.83
CA GLU A 102 13.19 -3.58 11.27
C GLU A 102 14.09 -4.24 12.32
N ARG A 103 15.39 -3.99 12.26
CA ARG A 103 16.38 -4.39 13.27
C ARG A 103 17.23 -3.19 13.62
N GLU A 104 18.26 -3.32 14.44
CA GLU A 104 19.14 -2.20 14.79
C GLU A 104 19.74 -1.49 13.55
N TYR A 105 20.31 -2.26 12.61
CA TYR A 105 20.99 -1.72 11.41
C TYR A 105 20.18 -1.87 10.12
N LEU A 106 19.10 -2.66 10.12
CA LEU A 106 18.29 -2.92 8.93
C LEU A 106 16.95 -2.18 9.03
N PRO A 107 16.49 -1.52 7.96
CA PRO A 107 15.12 -0.99 7.91
C PRO A 107 14.11 -2.13 7.75
N ALA A 108 12.86 -1.87 8.13
CA ALA A 108 11.76 -2.73 7.70
C ALA A 108 11.61 -2.60 6.18
N ILE A 109 11.35 -3.70 5.49
CA ILE A 109 11.15 -3.72 4.03
C ILE A 109 9.81 -4.36 3.74
N ALA A 110 9.04 -3.73 2.85
CA ALA A 110 7.81 -4.28 2.31
C ALA A 110 7.74 -4.09 0.80
N VAL A 111 7.05 -5.01 0.15
CA VAL A 111 6.65 -4.88 -1.25
C VAL A 111 5.14 -4.85 -1.33
N GLY A 112 4.59 -4.14 -2.31
CA GLY A 112 3.14 -4.13 -2.50
C GLY A 112 2.73 -3.99 -3.95
N ILE A 113 1.53 -4.48 -4.20
CA ILE A 113 0.86 -4.44 -5.49
C ILE A 113 -0.50 -3.79 -5.24
N ALA A 114 -0.70 -2.62 -5.83
CA ALA A 114 -1.97 -1.92 -5.84
C ALA A 114 -2.79 -2.33 -7.06
N ASP A 115 -4.10 -2.40 -6.89
CA ASP A 115 -5.07 -2.69 -7.93
C ASP A 115 -4.82 -4.01 -8.69
N PHE A 116 -4.50 -5.07 -7.93
CA PHE A 116 -4.23 -6.42 -8.46
C PHE A 116 -5.44 -7.01 -9.20
N GLY A 117 -6.66 -6.73 -8.71
CA GLY A 117 -7.92 -7.30 -9.20
C GLY A 117 -8.92 -6.31 -9.81
N GLY A 118 -8.53 -5.06 -10.09
CA GLY A 118 -9.44 -4.03 -10.58
C GLY A 118 -9.26 -3.64 -12.04
N THR A 119 -9.73 -2.44 -12.39
CA THR A 119 -9.68 -1.95 -13.78
C THR A 119 -8.27 -1.50 -14.20
N GLY A 120 -7.36 -1.31 -13.24
CA GLY A 120 -5.97 -0.91 -13.50
C GLY A 120 -5.71 0.59 -13.40
N ALA A 121 -6.75 1.40 -13.17
CA ALA A 121 -6.64 2.87 -13.13
C ALA A 121 -5.71 3.36 -12.01
N PHE A 122 -5.58 2.59 -10.93
CA PHE A 122 -4.70 2.93 -9.80
C PHE A 122 -3.63 1.88 -9.54
N SER A 123 -3.36 1.05 -10.55
CA SER A 123 -2.37 0.00 -10.44
C SER A 123 -0.96 0.53 -10.28
N GLY A 124 -0.21 -0.16 -9.45
CA GLY A 124 1.17 0.19 -9.18
C GLY A 124 1.81 -0.87 -8.31
N GLU A 125 3.11 -0.90 -8.36
CA GLU A 125 3.91 -1.82 -7.57
C GLU A 125 4.96 -1.00 -6.85
N TYR A 126 5.40 -1.44 -5.69
CA TYR A 126 6.41 -0.69 -4.95
C TYR A 126 7.22 -1.58 -4.04
N LEU A 127 8.43 -1.09 -3.77
CA LEU A 127 9.28 -1.52 -2.68
C LEU A 127 9.48 -0.32 -1.76
N VAL A 128 9.24 -0.52 -0.48
CA VAL A 128 9.34 0.53 0.53
C VAL A 128 10.16 0.06 1.72
N ALA A 129 10.99 0.95 2.23
CA ALA A 129 11.76 0.78 3.44
C ALA A 129 11.32 1.82 4.49
N SER A 130 11.12 1.39 5.73
CA SER A 130 10.82 2.28 6.86
C SER A 130 11.78 2.04 8.01
N LYS A 131 12.23 3.13 8.64
CA LYS A 131 13.19 3.10 9.74
C LYS A 131 12.81 4.15 10.78
N ARG A 132 12.73 3.73 12.04
CA ARG A 132 12.43 4.63 13.16
C ARG A 132 13.70 4.98 13.90
N PHE A 133 13.90 6.28 14.08
CA PHE A 133 14.93 6.87 14.92
C PHE A 133 14.24 7.62 16.04
N ASN A 134 14.13 6.99 17.22
CA ASN A 134 13.40 7.53 18.37
C ASN A 134 11.95 7.88 18.01
N ASN A 135 11.63 9.19 17.97
CA ASN A 135 10.32 9.75 17.67
C ASN A 135 10.13 10.08 16.18
N ILE A 136 11.12 9.83 15.33
CA ILE A 136 11.08 10.12 13.89
C ILE A 136 10.97 8.79 13.13
N ASP A 137 9.95 8.65 12.29
CA ASP A 137 9.79 7.50 11.39
C ASP A 137 10.04 7.96 9.95
N VAL A 138 11.09 7.44 9.33
CA VAL A 138 11.50 7.79 7.97
C VAL A 138 11.10 6.66 7.05
N THR A 139 10.46 7.00 5.93
CA THR A 139 10.06 6.05 4.90
C THR A 139 10.56 6.51 3.55
N ALA A 140 11.16 5.58 2.81
CA ALA A 140 11.63 5.79 1.44
C ALA A 140 11.26 4.59 0.59
N GLY A 141 10.90 4.80 -0.67
CA GLY A 141 10.49 3.72 -1.54
C GLY A 141 10.62 4.07 -3.02
N ILE A 142 10.63 3.03 -3.83
CA ILE A 142 10.55 3.10 -5.28
C ILE A 142 9.27 2.43 -5.73
N GLY A 143 8.65 2.96 -6.78
CA GLY A 143 7.39 2.43 -7.27
C GLY A 143 7.24 2.58 -8.77
N TRP A 144 6.38 1.72 -9.30
CA TRP A 144 5.98 1.60 -10.69
C TRP A 144 4.48 1.86 -10.82
N GLY A 145 4.00 2.12 -12.04
CA GLY A 145 2.58 2.43 -12.25
C GLY A 145 2.22 3.79 -11.68
N ARG A 146 1.15 3.86 -10.88
CA ARG A 146 0.71 5.08 -10.18
C ARG A 146 1.81 5.73 -9.33
N LEU A 147 2.76 4.94 -8.84
CA LEU A 147 3.84 5.41 -7.98
C LEU A 147 5.11 5.78 -8.77
N ALA A 148 5.16 5.50 -10.08
CA ALA A 148 6.19 6.05 -10.95
C ALA A 148 5.89 7.51 -11.25
N GLY A 149 6.90 8.37 -11.19
CA GLY A 149 6.81 9.73 -11.74
C GLY A 149 6.62 9.72 -13.26
N SER A 150 6.69 10.89 -13.91
CA SER A 150 6.56 11.03 -15.38
C SER A 150 7.62 10.26 -16.20
N GLN A 151 8.60 9.64 -15.56
CA GLN A 151 9.62 8.81 -16.21
C GLN A 151 9.32 7.33 -15.93
N ASN A 152 8.97 6.59 -16.98
CA ASN A 152 8.71 5.15 -16.91
C ASN A 152 10.05 4.42 -16.77
N ILE A 153 10.39 4.01 -15.55
CA ILE A 153 11.41 2.96 -15.34
C ILE A 153 10.70 1.63 -15.54
N ASP A 154 11.29 0.73 -16.32
CA ASP A 154 10.69 -0.59 -16.60
C ASP A 154 10.48 -1.39 -15.31
N ASN A 155 9.33 -2.05 -15.21
CA ASN A 155 8.93 -2.81 -14.04
C ASN A 155 9.56 -4.23 -14.07
N PRO A 156 10.40 -4.60 -13.08
CA PRO A 156 11.03 -5.92 -13.05
C PRO A 156 10.03 -7.08 -12.89
N LEU A 157 8.85 -6.86 -12.31
CA LEU A 157 7.80 -7.89 -12.19
C LEU A 157 6.98 -8.09 -13.48
N GLY A 158 7.11 -7.17 -14.45
CA GLY A 158 6.50 -7.30 -15.77
C GLY A 158 6.94 -8.56 -16.53
N ASN A 159 8.18 -8.99 -16.30
CA ASN A 159 8.73 -10.22 -16.87
C ASN A 159 8.06 -11.50 -16.35
N ILE A 160 7.45 -11.45 -15.16
CA ILE A 160 6.88 -12.62 -14.48
C ILE A 160 5.35 -12.64 -14.61
N LEU A 161 4.70 -11.48 -14.56
CA LEU A 161 3.23 -11.37 -14.50
C LEU A 161 2.58 -11.07 -15.86
N GLY A 162 3.36 -10.82 -16.91
CA GLY A 162 2.91 -10.62 -18.31
C GLY A 162 2.89 -9.17 -18.80
N GLU A 163 2.73 -8.98 -20.12
CA GLU A 163 2.85 -7.67 -20.80
C GLU A 163 1.93 -6.56 -20.26
N LYS A 164 0.80 -6.92 -19.64
CA LYS A 164 -0.12 -5.96 -18.99
C LYS A 164 0.55 -5.15 -17.87
N TRP A 165 1.63 -5.68 -17.28
CA TRP A 165 2.36 -5.07 -16.16
C TRP A 165 3.60 -4.28 -16.61
N PHE A 166 3.95 -4.35 -17.90
CA PHE A 166 5.10 -3.68 -18.49
C PHE A 166 4.86 -2.20 -18.82
N ARG A 167 3.62 -1.84 -19.20
CA ARG A 167 3.26 -0.47 -19.62
C ARG A 167 2.14 0.08 -18.76
N ARG A 168 2.47 0.61 -17.59
CA ARG A 168 1.53 1.35 -16.75
C ARG A 168 2.15 2.68 -16.36
N GLY A 169 1.73 3.75 -17.04
CA GLY A 169 1.85 5.13 -16.60
C GLY A 169 0.49 5.58 -16.09
N GLY A 170 0.45 6.21 -14.92
CA GLY A 170 -0.78 6.80 -14.38
C GLY A 170 -1.37 7.85 -15.34
N HIS A 171 -2.69 8.01 -15.29
CA HIS A 171 -3.35 9.18 -15.88
C HIS A 171 -2.84 10.48 -15.27
#